data_AF-A0AAV0LAC2-F1
#
_entry.id   AF-A0AAV0LAC2-F1
#
_cell.length_a   1.000
_cell.length_b   1.000
_cell.length_c   1.000
_cell.angle_alpha   90.00
_cell.angle_beta   90.00
_cell.angle_gamma   90.00
#
_symmetry.space_group_name_H-M   'P 1'
#
loop_
_entity.id
_entity.type
_entity.pdbx_description
1 polymer ?
#
loop_
_entity_poly.entity_id
_entity_poly.type
_entity_poly.pdbx_seq_one_letter_code
_entity_poly.pdbx_strand_id
1 'polypeptide(L)'
;MLELCSNIRDFLSKMKEIVQELASALRRRRESAVRDAAEGYLNSRKRLTKLVRKEKNGGTNPDAAGSDSSSVVTMLRGVEEINLEVFQAILCYISQQGRLQPVSGWSMWIVVLLQAKPCGHSECQDDGNEMKKVDSEVLALRSSKDLNFSQARVVLKGLERVESNLKEIEEEMECIYRRQVKARVSLLNCLSRC
;
A
#
# COMPACT_ATOMS: atom_id res chain seq x y z
N MET A 1 -1.22 0.02 -16.36
CA MET A 1 -1.73 -0.85 -15.27
C MET A 1 -0.77 -1.93 -14.80
N LEU A 2 -0.28 -2.85 -15.64
CA LEU A 2 0.69 -3.87 -15.17
C LEU A 2 1.96 -3.26 -14.56
N GLU A 3 2.50 -2.20 -15.15
CA GLU A 3 3.65 -1.45 -14.61
C GLU A 3 3.37 -0.92 -13.20
N LEU A 4 2.21 -0.29 -12.99
CA LEU A 4 1.80 0.21 -11.67
C LEU A 4 1.64 -0.94 -10.66
N CYS A 5 1.02 -2.04 -11.08
CA CYS A 5 0.88 -3.25 -10.26
C CYS A 5 2.24 -3.83 -9.86
N SER A 6 3.20 -3.90 -10.80
CA SER A 6 4.58 -4.33 -10.55
C SER A 6 5.27 -3.41 -9.56
N ASN A 7 5.20 -2.09 -9.79
CA ASN A 7 5.81 -1.09 -8.91
C ASN A 7 5.29 -1.18 -7.47
N ILE A 8 3.98 -1.41 -7.28
CA ILE A 8 3.40 -1.57 -5.94
C ILE A 8 3.90 -2.86 -5.29
N ARG A 9 3.97 -3.97 -6.03
CA ARG A 9 4.54 -5.23 -5.53
C ARG A 9 6.00 -5.06 -5.11
N ASP A 10 6.82 -4.45 -5.96
CA ASP A 10 8.24 -4.21 -5.66
C ASP A 10 8.40 -3.32 -4.42
N PHE A 11 7.53 -2.30 -4.27
CA PHE A 11 7.47 -1.47 -3.08
C PHE A 11 7.10 -2.29 -1.82
N LEU A 12 6.08 -3.15 -1.90
CA LEU A 12 5.65 -4.01 -0.79
C LEU A 12 6.77 -4.95 -0.35
N SER A 13 7.42 -5.63 -1.29
CA SER A 13 8.54 -6.52 -1.02
C SER A 13 9.70 -5.76 -0.39
N LYS A 14 10.03 -4.56 -0.89
CA LYS A 14 11.09 -3.72 -0.29
C LYS A 14 10.73 -3.23 1.11
N MET A 15 9.48 -2.85 1.35
CA MET A 15 9.00 -2.42 2.66
C MET A 15 9.10 -3.56 3.67
N LYS A 16 8.75 -4.78 3.26
CA LYS A 16 8.86 -5.99 4.08
C LYS A 16 10.30 -6.28 4.48
N GLU A 17 11.25 -6.19 3.56
CA GLU A 17 12.69 -6.33 3.88
C GLU A 17 13.13 -5.32 4.95
N ILE A 18 12.73 -4.06 4.82
CA ILE A 18 13.09 -2.99 5.76
C ILE A 18 12.48 -3.26 7.15
N VAL A 19 11.23 -3.73 7.21
CA VAL A 19 10.56 -4.13 8.46
C VAL A 19 11.31 -5.28 9.14
N GLN A 20 11.72 -6.29 8.38
CA GLN A 20 12.49 -7.43 8.89
C GLN A 20 13.88 -7.02 9.36
N GLU A 21 14.54 -6.10 8.66
CA GLU A 21 15.85 -5.54 9.04
C GLU A 21 15.76 -4.80 10.37
N LEU A 22 14.77 -3.92 10.54
CA LEU A 22 14.53 -3.20 11.80
C LEU A 22 14.20 -4.15 12.95
N ALA A 23 13.32 -5.13 12.71
CA ALA A 23 12.98 -6.13 13.72
C ALA A 23 14.22 -6.97 14.12
N SER A 24 15.07 -7.32 13.16
CA SER A 24 16.32 -8.05 13.41
C SER A 24 17.33 -7.22 14.20
N ALA A 25 17.49 -5.93 13.87
CA ALA A 25 18.35 -5.02 14.61
C ALA A 25 17.90 -4.87 16.06
N LEU A 26 16.59 -4.73 16.28
CA LEU A 26 15.98 -4.66 17.61
C LEU A 26 16.20 -5.92 18.43
N ARG A 27 16.00 -7.10 17.85
CA ARG A 27 16.24 -8.39 18.52
C ARG A 27 17.71 -8.58 18.91
N ARG A 28 18.64 -8.10 18.07
CA ARG A 28 20.10 -8.15 18.33
C ARG A 28 20.61 -7.04 19.25
N ARG A 29 19.77 -6.05 19.59
CA ARG A 29 20.08 -4.93 20.49
C ARG A 29 21.33 -4.12 20.10
N ARG A 30 21.59 -3.97 18.80
CA ARG A 30 22.71 -3.17 18.28
C ARG A 30 22.26 -1.74 18.02
N GLU A 31 22.62 -0.81 18.91
CA GLU A 31 22.08 0.55 18.89
C GLU A 31 22.27 1.30 17.58
N SER A 32 23.47 1.26 17.00
CA SER A 32 23.75 1.88 15.70
C SER A 32 22.90 1.27 14.59
N ALA A 33 22.86 -0.06 14.50
CA ALA A 33 22.05 -0.77 13.50
C ALA A 33 20.54 -0.51 13.66
N VAL A 34 20.06 -0.34 14.90
CA VAL A 34 18.65 0.02 15.15
C VAL A 34 18.35 1.43 14.63
N ARG A 35 19.24 2.40 14.85
CA ARG A 35 19.05 3.77 14.33
C ARG A 35 19.03 3.78 12.80
N ASP A 36 19.96 3.10 12.16
CA ASP A 36 20.06 3.03 10.70
C ASP A 36 18.83 2.36 10.09
N ALA A 37 18.41 1.21 10.65
CA ALA A 37 17.22 0.51 10.18
C ALA A 37 15.92 1.29 10.46
N ALA A 38 15.84 2.02 11.59
CA ALA A 38 14.71 2.87 11.91
C ALA A 38 14.61 4.06 10.94
N GLU A 39 15.75 4.66 10.58
CA GLU A 39 15.82 5.70 9.56
C GLU A 39 15.39 5.17 8.19
N GLY A 40 15.84 3.97 7.82
CA GLY A 40 15.42 3.28 6.60
C GLY A 40 13.90 3.07 6.54
N TYR A 41 13.31 2.57 7.64
CA TYR A 41 11.87 2.42 7.79
C TYR A 41 11.12 3.75 7.61
N LEU A 42 11.50 4.79 8.36
CA LEU A 42 10.83 6.09 8.30
C LEU A 42 10.94 6.74 6.91
N ASN A 43 12.08 6.58 6.24
CA ASN A 43 12.27 7.10 4.89
C ASN A 43 11.44 6.35 3.85
N SER A 44 11.29 5.03 3.98
CA SER A 44 10.37 4.24 3.14
C SER A 44 8.92 4.70 3.32
N ARG A 45 8.47 4.87 4.58
CA ARG A 45 7.14 5.38 4.91
C ARG A 45 6.88 6.77 4.32
N LYS A 46 7.87 7.68 4.40
CA LYS A 46 7.80 9.00 3.77
C LYS A 46 7.71 8.92 2.25
N ARG A 47 8.48 8.03 1.60
CA ARG A 47 8.41 7.82 0.14
C ARG A 47 7.04 7.34 -0.29
N LEU A 48 6.47 6.36 0.41
CA LEU A 48 5.12 5.89 0.16
C LEU A 48 4.07 7.01 0.26
N THR A 49 4.18 7.82 1.32
CA THR A 49 3.28 8.96 1.54
C THR A 49 3.34 9.96 0.37
N LYS A 50 4.54 10.21 -0.17
CA LYS A 50 4.73 11.07 -1.35
C LYS A 50 4.14 10.46 -2.62
N LEU A 51 4.30 9.15 -2.84
CA LEU A 51 3.72 8.45 -3.99
C LEU A 51 2.19 8.57 -4.00
N VAL A 52 1.55 8.31 -2.86
CA VAL A 52 0.08 8.43 -2.71
C VAL A 52 -0.41 9.85 -3.01
N ARG A 53 0.33 10.88 -2.54
CA ARG A 53 -0.03 12.28 -2.80
C ARG A 53 0.16 12.68 -4.25
N LYS A 54 1.21 12.19 -4.91
CA LYS A 54 1.46 12.44 -6.33
C LYS A 54 0.34 11.85 -7.18
N GLU A 55 -0.09 10.63 -6.87
CA GLU A 55 -1.18 9.96 -7.58
C GLU A 55 -2.53 10.66 -7.38
N LYS A 56 -2.76 11.24 -6.20
CA LYS A 56 -3.98 12.02 -5.90
C LYS A 56 -4.05 13.35 -6.68
N ASN A 57 -2.91 13.98 -6.95
CA ASN A 57 -2.84 15.29 -7.60
C ASN A 57 -2.57 15.21 -9.10
N GLY A 58 -2.08 14.06 -9.59
CA GLY A 58 -1.85 13.79 -11.01
C GLY A 58 -3.12 13.33 -11.70
N GLY A 59 -4.18 14.14 -11.66
CA GLY A 59 -5.32 13.96 -12.56
C GLY A 59 -4.83 14.22 -13.99
N THR A 60 -4.76 13.18 -14.81
CA THR A 60 -4.48 13.31 -16.23
C THR A 60 -5.50 14.26 -16.86
N ASN A 61 -5.00 15.35 -17.46
CA ASN A 61 -5.78 16.18 -18.37
C ASN A 61 -6.41 15.26 -19.43
N PRO A 62 -7.71 15.38 -19.70
CA PRO A 62 -8.34 14.70 -20.81
C PRO A 62 -7.99 15.44 -22.11
N ASP A 63 -6.73 15.37 -22.54
CA ASP A 63 -6.33 15.90 -23.83
C ASP A 63 -6.70 14.89 -24.94
N ALA A 64 -7.90 15.16 -25.48
CA ALA A 64 -8.32 15.08 -26.88
C ALA A 64 -7.64 14.07 -27.81
N ALA A 65 -8.45 13.17 -28.38
CA ALA A 65 -8.90 13.23 -29.79
C ALA A 65 -9.17 11.82 -30.35
N GLY A 66 -10.27 11.69 -31.10
CA GLY A 66 -10.51 10.53 -31.95
C GLY A 66 -11.89 9.91 -31.77
N SER A 67 -12.87 10.51 -32.45
CA SER A 67 -14.17 9.93 -32.71
C SER A 67 -14.01 8.65 -33.55
N ASP A 68 -13.80 7.51 -32.89
CA ASP A 68 -14.33 6.19 -33.27
C ASP A 68 -14.03 5.18 -32.14
N SER A 69 -14.63 5.38 -30.96
CA SER A 69 -14.38 4.46 -29.83
C SER A 69 -15.37 3.30 -29.89
N SER A 70 -14.96 2.21 -30.54
CA SER A 70 -15.62 0.90 -30.40
C SER A 70 -15.95 0.61 -28.92
N SER A 71 -17.09 -0.04 -28.67
CA SER A 71 -17.56 -0.41 -27.32
C SER A 71 -16.51 -1.19 -26.52
N VAL A 72 -15.61 -1.89 -27.21
CA VAL A 72 -14.47 -2.60 -26.60
C VAL A 72 -13.46 -1.62 -26.00
N VAL A 73 -13.15 -0.52 -26.68
CA VAL A 73 -12.18 0.49 -26.21
C VAL A 73 -12.72 1.24 -24.98
N THR A 74 -14.01 1.54 -24.94
CA THR A 74 -14.63 2.17 -23.76
C THR A 74 -14.67 1.22 -22.57
N MET A 75 -15.01 -0.06 -22.78
CA MET A 75 -14.97 -1.08 -21.72
C MET A 75 -13.55 -1.27 -21.15
N LEU A 76 -12.53 -1.33 -22.01
CA LEU A 76 -11.14 -1.46 -21.57
C LEU A 76 -10.69 -0.27 -20.73
N ARG A 77 -11.09 0.95 -21.10
CA ARG A 77 -10.82 2.16 -20.33
C ARG A 77 -11.46 2.11 -18.94
N GLY A 78 -12.71 1.71 -18.84
CA GLY A 78 -13.39 1.55 -17.55
C GLY A 78 -12.70 0.51 -16.64
N VAL A 79 -12.19 -0.58 -17.21
CA VAL A 79 -11.39 -1.56 -16.46
C VAL A 79 -10.07 -0.97 -15.96
N GLU A 80 -9.40 -0.12 -16.75
CA GLU A 80 -8.19 0.58 -16.32
C GLU A 80 -8.46 1.56 -15.18
N GLU A 81 -9.56 2.31 -15.25
CA GLU A 81 -10.00 3.25 -14.20
C GLU A 81 -10.28 2.50 -12.88
N ILE A 82 -11.04 1.41 -12.91
CA ILE A 82 -11.33 0.59 -11.72
C ILE A 82 -10.04 0.04 -11.10
N ASN A 83 -9.12 -0.46 -11.93
CA ASN A 83 -7.84 -0.97 -11.44
C ASN A 83 -7.00 0.15 -10.79
N LEU A 84 -7.07 1.37 -11.31
CA LEU A 84 -6.34 2.52 -10.75
C LEU A 84 -6.91 2.89 -9.37
N GLU A 85 -8.24 2.91 -9.23
CA GLU A 85 -8.90 3.11 -7.95
C GLU A 85 -8.52 2.05 -6.91
N VAL A 86 -8.47 0.77 -7.30
CA VAL A 86 -8.01 -0.32 -6.42
C VAL A 86 -6.57 -0.10 -5.97
N PHE A 87 -5.67 0.25 -6.88
CA PHE A 87 -4.28 0.50 -6.53
C PHE A 87 -4.10 1.73 -5.64
N GLN A 88 -4.86 2.80 -5.88
CA GLN A 88 -4.89 3.98 -5.01
C GLN A 88 -5.42 3.63 -3.62
N ALA A 89 -6.46 2.80 -3.52
CA ALA A 89 -6.99 2.31 -2.26
C ALA A 89 -5.95 1.54 -1.45
N ILE A 90 -5.22 0.62 -2.09
CA ILE A 90 -4.14 -0.16 -1.47
C ILE A 90 -3.02 0.75 -0.98
N LEU A 91 -2.56 1.69 -1.83
CA LEU A 91 -1.52 2.66 -1.45
C LEU A 91 -1.98 3.55 -0.28
N CYS A 92 -3.24 3.98 -0.27
CA CYS A 92 -3.83 4.74 0.84
C CYS A 92 -3.83 3.92 2.13
N TYR A 93 -4.27 2.66 2.06
CA TYR A 93 -4.28 1.73 3.19
C TYR A 93 -2.88 1.58 3.79
N ILE A 94 -1.87 1.26 2.97
CA ILE A 94 -0.50 1.05 3.44
C ILE A 94 0.07 2.36 3.99
N SER A 95 -0.14 3.49 3.30
CA SER A 95 0.38 4.79 3.74
C SER A 95 -0.30 5.30 5.00
N GLN A 96 -1.49 4.79 5.33
CA GLN A 96 -2.26 5.19 6.50
C GLN A 96 -2.56 6.68 6.53
N GLN A 97 -2.57 7.34 5.37
CA GLN A 97 -3.05 8.71 5.25
C GLN A 97 -4.55 8.72 5.54
N GLY A 98 -4.86 9.05 6.79
CA GLY A 98 -6.21 9.21 7.29
C GLY A 98 -6.98 10.15 6.38
N ARG A 99 -8.16 9.66 5.97
CA ARG A 99 -9.10 10.29 5.02
C ARG A 99 -8.58 10.29 3.59
N LEU A 100 -9.02 9.28 2.84
CA LEU A 100 -9.39 9.56 1.46
C LEU A 100 -10.34 10.75 1.49
N GLN A 101 -10.00 11.80 0.76
CA GLN A 101 -11.04 12.53 0.06
C GLN A 101 -11.34 11.59 -1.11
N PRO A 102 -12.48 10.88 -1.14
CA PRO A 102 -12.82 10.05 -2.28
C PRO A 102 -12.74 10.89 -3.53
N VAL A 103 -11.95 10.43 -4.50
CA VAL A 103 -12.04 10.94 -5.88
C VAL A 103 -13.35 10.42 -6.50
N SER A 104 -13.82 9.24 -6.06
CA SER A 104 -15.09 8.61 -6.41
C SER A 104 -15.65 7.79 -5.23
N GLY A 105 -16.96 7.52 -5.23
CA GLY A 105 -17.61 6.73 -4.17
C GLY A 105 -17.08 5.29 -4.07
N TRP A 106 -16.64 4.70 -5.19
CA TRP A 106 -16.19 3.30 -5.29
C TRP A 106 -14.83 3.05 -4.62
N SER A 107 -13.92 4.01 -4.73
CA SER A 107 -12.62 3.97 -4.04
C SER A 107 -12.76 3.95 -2.50
N MET A 108 -13.77 4.65 -1.96
CA MET A 108 -14.11 4.57 -0.52
C MET A 108 -14.57 3.16 -0.13
N TRP A 109 -15.42 2.53 -0.93
CA TRP A 109 -15.92 1.18 -0.64
C TRP A 109 -14.81 0.14 -0.61
N ILE A 110 -13.86 0.19 -1.55
CA ILE A 110 -12.71 -0.72 -1.57
C ILE A 110 -11.84 -0.53 -0.34
N VAL A 111 -11.60 0.72 0.09
CA VAL A 111 -10.82 0.99 1.30
C VAL A 111 -11.57 0.53 2.54
N VAL A 112 -12.88 0.77 2.62
CA VAL A 112 -13.73 0.26 3.69
C VAL A 112 -13.67 -1.27 3.75
N LEU A 113 -13.69 -1.95 2.60
CA LEU A 113 -13.58 -3.42 2.53
C LEU A 113 -12.20 -3.91 3.00
N LEU A 114 -11.13 -3.22 2.62
CA LEU A 114 -9.76 -3.52 3.10
C LEU A 114 -9.56 -3.21 4.60
N GLN A 115 -10.36 -2.29 5.15
CA GLN A 115 -10.37 -1.97 6.58
C GLN A 115 -11.37 -2.84 7.37
N ALA A 116 -12.30 -3.52 6.69
CA ALA A 116 -13.31 -4.38 7.29
C ALA A 116 -12.69 -5.72 7.69
N LYS A 117 -12.11 -5.78 8.89
CA LYS A 117 -11.93 -7.05 9.58
C LYS A 117 -13.29 -7.67 9.91
N PRO A 118 -13.52 -8.98 9.73
CA PRO A 118 -14.70 -9.64 10.24
C PRO A 118 -14.58 -9.79 11.76
N CYS A 119 -15.06 -8.81 12.51
CA CYS A 119 -15.34 -8.95 13.93
C CYS A 119 -16.68 -8.25 14.23
N GLY A 120 -17.64 -9.06 14.69
CA GLY A 120 -18.87 -8.55 15.26
C GLY A 120 -18.60 -7.75 16.53
N HIS A 121 -19.51 -6.83 16.79
CA HIS A 121 -19.65 -5.97 17.97
C HIS A 121 -19.08 -4.54 17.85
N SER A 122 -20.05 -3.63 17.90
CA SER A 122 -20.00 -2.19 18.15
C SER A 122 -18.82 -1.73 19.02
N GLU A 123 -18.03 -0.79 18.50
CA GLU A 123 -18.04 0.62 18.92
C GLU A 123 -17.03 1.38 18.03
N CYS A 124 -17.52 2.40 17.32
CA CYS A 124 -16.69 3.40 16.66
C CYS A 124 -15.99 4.22 17.73
N GLN A 125 -14.82 3.77 18.16
CA GLN A 125 -13.90 4.61 18.92
C GLN A 125 -12.61 4.75 18.12
N ASP A 126 -12.24 6.02 17.95
CA ASP A 126 -11.04 6.56 17.33
C ASP A 126 -9.77 5.95 17.95
N ASP A 127 -9.45 4.71 17.59
CA ASP A 127 -8.16 4.09 17.91
C ASP A 127 -7.17 4.49 16.81
N GLY A 128 -6.21 5.33 17.20
CA GLY A 128 -5.19 5.84 16.31
C GLY A 128 -4.51 4.71 15.54
N ASN A 129 -4.80 4.68 14.24
CA ASN A 129 -4.27 3.78 13.21
C ASN A 129 -2.95 3.08 13.59
N GLU A 130 -3.00 1.77 13.76
CA GLU A 130 -1.92 0.93 14.32
C GLU A 130 -0.54 1.19 13.70
N MET A 131 -0.41 1.47 12.41
CA MET A 131 0.91 1.75 11.81
C MET A 131 1.37 3.20 12.05
N LYS A 132 0.46 4.18 12.25
CA LYS A 132 0.86 5.52 12.72
C LYS A 132 1.44 5.43 14.13
N LYS A 133 0.90 4.53 14.96
CA LYS A 133 1.43 4.23 16.28
C LYS A 133 2.82 3.57 16.19
N VAL A 134 3.00 2.61 15.28
CA VAL A 134 4.34 2.07 15.00
C VAL A 134 5.29 3.15 14.50
N ASP A 135 4.85 4.02 13.57
CA ASP A 135 5.67 5.10 13.00
C ASP A 135 6.12 6.09 14.09
N SER A 136 5.25 6.44 15.04
CA SER A 136 5.59 7.34 16.16
C SER A 136 6.54 6.68 17.15
N GLU A 137 6.34 5.40 17.46
CA GLU A 137 7.24 4.65 18.33
C GLU A 137 8.63 4.43 17.70
N VAL A 138 8.69 4.15 16.40
CA VAL A 138 9.96 4.04 15.66
C VAL A 138 10.69 5.39 15.62
N LEU A 139 9.96 6.50 15.46
CA LEU A 139 10.55 7.85 15.51
C LEU A 139 11.13 8.17 16.90
N ALA A 140 10.41 7.82 17.96
CA ALA A 140 10.87 7.99 19.33
C ALA A 140 12.08 7.10 19.62
N LEU A 141 12.05 5.85 19.17
CA LEU A 141 13.16 4.89 19.27
C LEU A 141 14.42 5.40 18.58
N ARG A 142 14.31 5.96 17.36
CA ARG A 142 15.44 6.54 16.63
C ARG A 142 16.10 7.71 17.36
N SER A 143 15.27 8.51 18.04
CA SER A 143 15.68 9.75 18.70
C SER A 143 16.19 9.54 20.13
N SER A 144 15.93 8.36 20.72
CA SER A 144 16.40 8.01 22.05
C SER A 144 17.93 7.88 22.09
N LYS A 145 18.54 8.26 23.22
CA LYS A 145 19.97 8.05 23.47
C LYS A 145 20.28 6.57 23.69
N ASP A 146 19.42 5.87 24.42
CA ASP A 146 19.58 4.47 24.79
C ASP A 146 18.40 3.64 24.28
N LEU A 147 18.66 2.36 23.96
CA LEU A 147 17.60 1.43 23.57
C LEU A 147 16.79 0.98 24.79
N ASN A 148 15.60 1.55 24.97
CA ASN A 148 14.67 1.08 26.00
C ASN A 148 14.05 -0.27 25.60
N PHE A 149 14.27 -1.30 26.41
CA PHE A 149 13.76 -2.65 26.17
C PHE A 149 12.23 -2.73 26.09
N SER A 150 11.51 -1.97 26.90
CA SER A 150 10.04 -1.96 26.86
C SER A 150 9.55 -1.36 25.55
N GLN A 151 10.13 -0.23 25.12
CA GLN A 151 9.83 0.42 23.84
C GLN A 151 10.18 -0.47 22.65
N ALA A 152 11.36 -1.09 22.66
CA ALA A 152 11.78 -2.05 21.63
C ALA A 152 10.77 -3.21 21.46
N ARG A 153 10.19 -3.69 22.56
CA ARG A 153 9.17 -4.74 22.54
C ARG A 153 7.85 -4.28 21.92
N VAL A 154 7.43 -3.04 22.17
CA VAL A 154 6.21 -2.49 21.54
C VAL A 154 6.42 -2.34 20.04
N VAL A 155 7.55 -1.75 19.63
CA VAL A 155 7.92 -1.61 18.22
C VAL A 155 7.97 -2.98 17.52
N LEU A 156 8.57 -4.01 18.13
CA LEU A 156 8.63 -5.36 17.54
C LEU A 156 7.24 -5.95 17.28
N LYS A 157 6.32 -5.86 18.25
CA LYS A 157 4.94 -6.33 18.07
C LYS A 157 4.20 -5.55 16.97
N GLY A 158 4.47 -4.25 16.90
CA GLY A 158 3.98 -3.40 15.83
C GLY A 158 4.48 -3.83 14.45
N LEU A 159 5.78 -4.07 14.33
CA LEU A 159 6.42 -4.53 13.09
C LEU A 159 5.90 -5.89 12.64
N GLU A 160 5.65 -6.83 13.54
CA GLU A 160 5.03 -8.13 13.23
C GLU A 160 3.63 -7.97 12.61
N ARG A 161 2.84 -7.02 13.13
CA ARG A 161 1.53 -6.69 12.55
C ARG A 161 1.66 -6.05 11.17
N VAL A 162 2.60 -5.12 11.01
CA VAL A 162 2.88 -4.49 9.71
C VAL A 162 3.32 -5.53 8.69
N GLU A 163 4.22 -6.45 9.05
CA GLU A 163 4.69 -7.52 8.18
C GLU A 163 3.54 -8.45 7.75
N SER A 164 2.67 -8.83 8.67
CA SER A 164 1.48 -9.65 8.37
C SER A 164 0.56 -8.96 7.35
N ASN A 165 0.26 -7.67 7.56
CA ASN A 165 -0.58 -6.90 6.64
C ASN A 165 0.09 -6.75 5.26
N LEU A 166 1.39 -6.49 5.21
CA LEU A 166 2.12 -6.39 3.95
C LEU A 166 2.10 -7.71 3.17
N LYS A 167 2.23 -8.84 3.87
CA LYS A 167 2.15 -10.17 3.26
C LYS A 167 0.78 -10.46 2.65
N GLU A 168 -0.30 -10.17 3.39
CA GLU A 168 -1.67 -10.35 2.90
C GLU A 168 -1.91 -9.51 1.63
N ILE A 169 -1.50 -8.24 1.63
CA ILE A 169 -1.62 -7.37 0.46
C ILE A 169 -0.77 -7.88 -0.71
N GLU A 170 0.45 -8.35 -0.45
CA GLU A 170 1.35 -8.90 -1.47
C GLU A 170 0.73 -10.11 -2.18
N GLU A 171 0.06 -11.01 -1.43
CA GLU A 171 -0.66 -12.18 -1.96
C GLU A 171 -1.86 -11.77 -2.85
N GLU A 172 -2.68 -10.82 -2.39
CA GLU A 172 -3.81 -10.29 -3.15
C GLU A 172 -3.36 -9.56 -4.43
N MET A 173 -2.27 -8.80 -4.35
CA MET A 173 -1.69 -8.12 -5.51
C MET A 173 -1.17 -9.10 -6.57
N GLU A 174 -0.61 -10.23 -6.15
CA GLU A 174 -0.21 -11.29 -7.07
C GLU A 174 -1.42 -11.90 -7.80
N CYS A 175 -2.55 -12.06 -7.10
CA CYS A 175 -3.81 -12.49 -7.70
C CYS A 175 -4.28 -11.50 -8.78
N ILE A 176 -4.30 -10.19 -8.47
CA ILE A 176 -4.68 -9.14 -9.41
C ILE A 176 -3.76 -9.13 -10.64
N TYR A 177 -2.44 -9.19 -10.43
CA TYR A 177 -1.45 -9.21 -11.51
C TYR A 177 -1.71 -10.38 -12.48
N ARG A 178 -1.86 -11.60 -11.94
CA ARG A 178 -2.15 -12.80 -12.75
C ARG A 178 -3.44 -12.66 -13.55
N ARG A 179 -4.49 -12.10 -12.96
CA ARG A 179 -5.78 -11.88 -13.65
C ARG A 179 -5.62 -10.85 -14.77
N GLN A 180 -4.89 -9.76 -14.55
CA GLN A 180 -4.63 -8.74 -15.58
C GLN A 180 -3.83 -9.31 -16.75
N VAL A 181 -2.78 -10.10 -16.49
CA VAL A 181 -2.02 -10.78 -17.55
C VAL A 181 -2.91 -11.72 -18.36
N LYS A 182 -3.70 -12.57 -17.69
CA LYS A 182 -4.64 -13.48 -18.36
C LYS A 182 -5.66 -12.74 -19.22
N ALA A 183 -6.27 -11.68 -18.69
CA ALA A 183 -7.25 -10.88 -19.43
C ALA A 183 -6.64 -10.27 -20.71
N ARG A 184 -5.43 -9.71 -20.61
CA ARG A 184 -4.71 -9.16 -21.78
C ARG A 184 -4.40 -10.22 -22.82
N VAL A 185 -3.92 -11.40 -22.41
CA VAL A 185 -3.66 -12.53 -23.32
C VAL A 185 -4.96 -12.98 -24.01
N SER A 186 -6.06 -13.11 -23.27
CA SER A 186 -7.37 -13.47 -23.85
C SER A 186 -7.86 -12.43 -24.85
N LEU A 187 -7.73 -11.14 -24.56
CA LEU A 187 -8.11 -10.07 -25.48
C LEU A 187 -7.27 -10.06 -26.74
N LEU A 188 -5.94 -10.18 -26.62
CA LEU A 188 -5.03 -10.30 -27.76
C LEU A 188 -5.38 -11.53 -28.62
N ASN A 189 -5.72 -12.64 -27.99
CA ASN A 189 -6.15 -13.86 -28.69
C ASN A 189 -7.50 -13.68 -29.42
N CYS A 190 -8.44 -12.90 -28.88
CA CYS A 190 -9.68 -12.59 -29.58
C CYS A 190 -9.42 -11.65 -30.77
N LEU A 191 -8.63 -10.61 -30.58
CA LEU A 191 -8.31 -9.63 -31.62
C LEU A 191 -7.48 -10.21 -32.76
N SER A 192 -6.64 -11.22 -32.50
CA SER A 192 -5.86 -11.93 -33.52
C SER A 192 -6.64 -13.02 -34.26
N ARG A 193 -7.84 -13.37 -33.79
CA ARG A 193 -8.75 -14.34 -34.42
C ARG A 193 -9.90 -13.68 -35.19
N CYS A 194 -10.04 -12.35 -35.08
CA CYS A 194 -10.86 -11.52 -35.96
C CYS A 194 -10.03 -11.10 -37.17
#